data_AF-A0A0Q7A954-F1
#
_entry.id   AF-A0A0Q7A954-F1
#
_cell.length_a   1.000
_cell.length_b   1.000
_cell.length_c   1.000
_cell.angle_alpha   90.00
_cell.angle_beta   90.00
_cell.angle_gamma   90.00
#
_symmetry.space_group_name_H-M   'P 1'
#
loop_
_entity.id
_entity.type
_entity.pdbx_description
1 polymer ?
#
loop_
_entity_poly.entity_id
_entity_poly.type
_entity_poly.pdbx_seq_one_letter_code
_entity_poly.pdbx_strand_id
1 'polypeptide(L)'
;MPNNSVLIGVPLLLGGLASAGWWIWRQRRANAGLAPSLRTSAPDLADREFEAVVVQAFQRQGYQLIDGGKGIRALTLRRDRETYLVQCRHRHVAKVGVDAVQALHREMTACGANGGFMLTEGRFSREATALAASCNVRLLEGSALHGLLESTRPKRHGA
;
A
#
# COMPACT_ATOMS: atom_id res chain seq x y z
N MET A 1 17.79 54.21 49.40
CA MET A 1 17.71 52.73 49.40
C MET A 1 16.28 52.33 49.10
N PRO A 2 16.01 51.91 47.87
CA PRO A 2 15.43 50.59 47.58
C PRO A 2 16.39 49.78 46.67
N ASN A 3 16.75 48.54 46.99
CA ASN A 3 16.01 47.28 46.95
C ASN A 3 16.08 46.59 45.57
N ASN A 4 17.08 45.70 45.48
CA ASN A 4 17.03 44.30 45.04
C ASN A 4 16.50 43.94 43.65
N SER A 5 17.47 43.46 42.85
CA SER A 5 17.45 42.20 42.09
C SER A 5 16.34 41.99 41.07
N VAL A 6 16.63 42.41 39.84
CA VAL A 6 15.94 41.92 38.63
C VAL A 6 16.28 40.44 38.46
N LEU A 7 15.32 39.58 38.84
CA LEU A 7 15.34 38.15 38.63
C LEU A 7 15.37 37.84 37.14
N ILE A 8 16.39 37.07 36.76
CA ILE A 8 16.59 36.46 35.46
C ILE A 8 15.43 35.46 35.23
N GLY A 9 14.50 35.83 34.35
CA GLY A 9 13.50 34.94 33.79
C GLY A 9 13.75 34.77 32.30
N VAL A 10 14.75 33.97 31.93
CA VAL A 10 14.95 33.54 30.54
C VAL A 10 13.92 32.45 30.21
N PRO A 11 13.24 32.53 29.07
CA PRO A 11 12.12 31.67 28.70
C PRO A 11 12.62 30.33 28.17
N LEU A 12 11.94 29.22 28.52
CA LEU A 12 12.17 27.93 27.86
C LEU A 12 10.85 27.25 27.50
N LEU A 13 10.04 27.93 26.69
CA LEU A 13 8.99 27.31 25.86
C LEU A 13 9.59 26.99 24.49
N LEU A 14 10.36 25.90 24.39
CA LEU A 14 10.78 25.34 23.10
C LEU A 14 10.67 23.81 23.14
N GLY A 15 9.48 23.32 22.78
CA GLY A 15 9.25 21.88 22.55
C GLY A 15 8.09 21.56 21.62
N GLY A 16 7.52 22.55 20.92
CA GLY A 16 6.24 22.39 20.21
C GLY A 16 6.30 22.43 18.67
N LEU A 17 7.43 22.78 18.04
CA LEU A 17 7.44 23.13 16.61
C LEU A 17 8.32 22.25 15.71
N ALA A 18 8.90 21.17 16.24
CA ALA A 18 9.64 20.19 15.43
C ALA A 18 8.75 19.06 14.87
N SER A 19 7.51 18.92 15.33
CA SER A 19 6.61 17.80 14.98
C SER A 19 5.71 18.09 13.77
N ALA A 20 5.39 19.34 13.47
CA ALA A 20 4.60 19.69 12.28
C ALA A 20 5.40 19.57 10.97
N GLY A 21 6.70 19.86 11.02
CA GLY A 21 7.60 19.76 9.86
C GLY A 21 7.75 18.32 9.36
N TRP A 22 7.80 17.34 10.27
CA TRP A 22 7.93 15.92 9.92
C TRP A 22 6.65 15.34 9.31
N TRP A 23 5.48 15.78 9.77
CA TRP A 23 4.18 15.34 9.22
C TRP A 23 3.92 15.93 7.84
N ILE A 24 4.30 17.21 7.63
CA ILE A 24 4.18 17.88 6.33
C ILE A 24 5.26 17.39 5.35
N TRP A 25 6.49 17.11 5.78
CA TRP A 25 7.51 16.50 4.91
C TRP A 25 7.20 15.06 4.52
N ARG A 26 6.50 14.28 5.36
CA ARG A 26 6.04 12.93 5.01
C ARG A 26 4.83 12.93 4.05
N GLN A 27 4.02 13.99 4.04
CA GLN A 27 2.86 14.11 3.13
C GLN A 27 3.15 14.79 1.79
N ARG A 28 4.25 15.55 1.66
CA ARG A 28 4.56 16.26 0.40
C ARG A 28 5.27 15.43 -0.69
N ARG A 29 5.53 14.14 -0.46
CA ARG A 29 5.89 13.20 -1.55
C ARG A 29 4.68 12.56 -2.25
N ALA A 30 3.46 12.96 -1.92
CA ALA A 30 2.24 12.44 -2.55
C ALA A 30 1.78 13.20 -3.81
N ASN A 31 2.54 14.17 -4.33
CA ASN A 31 2.22 14.84 -5.59
C ASN A 31 3.50 15.34 -6.33
N ALA A 32 4.50 14.46 -6.46
CA ALA A 32 5.46 14.63 -7.55
C ALA A 32 4.75 14.19 -8.84
N GLY A 33 4.13 15.15 -9.52
CA GLY A 33 3.55 14.94 -10.84
C GLY A 33 4.57 14.23 -11.73
N LEU A 34 4.19 13.05 -12.20
CA LEU A 34 4.91 12.34 -13.26
C LEU A 34 4.82 13.19 -14.53
N ALA A 35 5.85 14.01 -14.76
CA ALA A 35 6.25 14.30 -16.13
C ALA A 35 6.66 12.95 -16.74
N PRO A 36 5.99 12.45 -17.79
CA PRO A 36 6.35 11.17 -18.38
C PRO A 36 7.79 11.27 -18.89
N SER A 37 8.68 10.45 -18.36
CA SER A 37 9.97 10.20 -19.02
C SER A 37 9.66 9.58 -20.38
N LEU A 38 10.19 10.16 -21.45
CA LEU A 38 9.83 9.90 -22.85
C LEU A 38 10.15 8.48 -23.39
N ARG A 39 10.27 7.45 -22.54
CA ARG A 39 10.43 6.03 -22.93
C ARG A 39 9.82 5.09 -21.88
N THR A 40 8.49 5.07 -21.75
CA THR A 40 7.81 4.01 -20.98
C THR A 40 7.72 2.74 -21.83
N SER A 41 8.15 1.60 -21.29
CA SER A 41 8.09 0.31 -21.99
C SER A 41 6.65 -0.26 -21.97
N ALA A 42 6.27 -1.06 -22.97
CA ALA A 42 4.97 -1.74 -23.02
C ALA A 42 4.61 -2.56 -21.74
N PRO A 43 5.53 -3.35 -21.14
CA PRO A 43 5.29 -3.99 -19.85
C PRO A 43 5.01 -3.02 -18.70
N ASP A 44 5.68 -1.86 -18.64
CA ASP A 44 5.43 -0.86 -17.59
C ASP A 44 4.04 -0.22 -17.73
N LEU A 45 3.57 -0.03 -18.96
CA LEU A 45 2.21 0.44 -19.23
C LEU A 45 1.18 -0.60 -18.79
N ALA A 46 1.39 -1.88 -19.13
CA ALA A 46 0.50 -2.96 -18.73
C ALA A 46 0.42 -3.13 -17.20
N ASP A 47 1.55 -3.00 -16.50
CA ASP A 47 1.60 -3.05 -15.03
C ASP A 47 0.83 -1.87 -14.41
N ARG A 48 0.93 -0.66 -14.98
CA ARG A 48 0.17 0.51 -14.51
C ARG A 48 -1.32 0.42 -14.77
N GLU A 49 -1.71 -0.08 -15.94
CA GLU A 49 -3.13 -0.31 -16.25
C GLU A 49 -3.72 -1.34 -15.27
N PHE A 50 -3.01 -2.43 -15.03
CA PHE A 50 -3.42 -3.45 -14.06
C PHE A 50 -3.45 -2.90 -12.63
N GLU A 51 -2.46 -2.09 -12.23
CA GLU A 51 -2.45 -1.36 -10.97
C GLU A 51 -3.71 -0.51 -10.80
N ALA A 52 -4.06 0.30 -11.81
CA ALA A 52 -5.23 1.15 -11.76
C ALA A 52 -6.52 0.34 -11.56
N VAL A 53 -6.66 -0.80 -12.25
CA VAL A 53 -7.81 -1.70 -12.09
C VAL A 53 -7.84 -2.30 -10.68
N VAL A 54 -6.71 -2.78 -10.15
CA VAL A 54 -6.65 -3.35 -8.79
C VAL A 54 -6.99 -2.30 -7.74
N VAL A 55 -6.44 -1.09 -7.86
CA VAL A 55 -6.77 0.02 -6.95
C VAL A 55 -8.25 0.34 -7.01
N GLN A 56 -8.84 0.46 -8.20
CA GLN A 56 -10.28 0.71 -8.35
C GLN A 56 -11.13 -0.41 -7.74
N ALA A 57 -10.73 -1.67 -7.88
CA ALA A 57 -11.43 -2.82 -7.31
C ALA A 57 -11.49 -2.73 -5.78
N PHE A 58 -10.34 -2.46 -5.16
CA PHE A 58 -10.26 -2.27 -3.71
C PHE A 58 -11.02 -1.03 -3.24
N GLN A 59 -11.00 0.06 -4.02
CA GLN A 59 -11.79 1.25 -3.72
C GLN A 59 -13.29 0.98 -3.68
N ARG A 60 -13.81 0.17 -4.62
CA ARG A 60 -15.22 -0.27 -4.60
C ARG A 60 -15.57 -1.12 -3.38
N GLN A 61 -14.58 -1.74 -2.74
CA GLN A 61 -14.74 -2.50 -1.49
C GLN A 61 -14.50 -1.65 -0.23
N GLY A 62 -14.35 -0.33 -0.36
CA GLY A 62 -14.19 0.61 0.76
C GLY A 62 -12.74 0.84 1.22
N TYR A 63 -11.76 0.40 0.44
CA TYR A 63 -10.35 0.70 0.72
C TYR A 63 -9.92 2.03 0.09
N GLN A 64 -8.99 2.72 0.73
CA GLN A 64 -8.38 3.95 0.24
C GLN A 64 -6.91 3.67 -0.09
N LEU A 65 -6.44 4.14 -1.25
CA LEU A 65 -5.01 4.10 -1.57
C LEU A 65 -4.28 5.14 -0.72
N ILE A 66 -3.29 4.69 0.05
CA ILE A 66 -2.41 5.56 0.85
C ILE A 66 -1.10 5.82 0.11
N ASP A 67 -0.51 4.77 -0.46
CA ASP A 67 0.74 4.86 -1.21
C ASP A 67 0.73 3.83 -2.35
N GLY A 68 1.02 4.30 -3.56
CA GLY A 68 1.24 3.45 -4.73
C GLY A 68 2.64 2.85 -4.78
N GLY A 69 3.56 3.32 -3.94
CA GLY A 69 4.88 2.73 -3.70
C GLY A 69 5.64 2.41 -5.00
N LYS A 70 5.75 1.10 -5.28
CA LYS A 70 6.45 0.52 -6.46
C LYS A 70 5.46 0.05 -7.55
N GLY A 71 4.30 0.70 -7.60
CA GLY A 71 3.16 0.30 -8.41
C GLY A 71 2.51 -1.00 -7.93
N ILE A 72 1.95 -1.80 -8.84
CA ILE A 72 1.30 -3.09 -8.50
C ILE A 72 2.20 -4.05 -7.69
N ARG A 73 3.52 -3.87 -7.72
CA ARG A 73 4.45 -4.65 -6.92
C ARG A 73 4.31 -4.40 -5.41
N ALA A 74 3.85 -3.23 -5.00
CA ALA A 74 3.61 -2.87 -3.60
C ALA A 74 2.68 -1.65 -3.49
N LEU A 75 1.43 -1.90 -3.10
CA LEU A 75 0.47 -0.85 -2.74
C LEU A 75 0.19 -0.88 -1.24
N THR A 76 -0.02 0.29 -0.66
CA THR A 76 -0.51 0.44 0.71
C THR A 76 -1.94 0.98 0.68
N LEU A 77 -2.86 0.20 1.24
CA LEU A 77 -4.27 0.55 1.35
C LEU A 77 -4.65 0.79 2.81
N ARG A 78 -5.71 1.57 3.03
CA ARG A 78 -6.33 1.74 4.34
C ARG A 78 -7.82 1.50 4.26
N ARG A 79 -8.36 0.81 5.24
CA ARG A 79 -9.81 0.71 5.46
C ARG A 79 -10.07 0.91 6.94
N ASP A 80 -10.98 1.81 7.27
CA ASP A 80 -11.21 2.25 8.64
C ASP A 80 -9.90 2.73 9.32
N ARG A 81 -9.46 2.07 10.39
CA ARG A 81 -8.20 2.35 11.09
C ARG A 81 -7.10 1.33 10.78
N GLU A 82 -7.32 0.45 9.81
CA GLU A 82 -6.43 -0.65 9.49
C GLU A 82 -5.67 -0.40 8.19
N THR A 83 -4.38 -0.75 8.19
CA THR A 83 -3.47 -0.64 7.06
C THR A 83 -3.23 -2.01 6.43
N TYR A 84 -3.24 -2.06 5.11
CA TYR A 84 -3.12 -3.28 4.32
C TYR A 84 -2.05 -3.13 3.25
N LEU A 85 -1.19 -4.13 3.12
CA LEU A 85 -0.25 -4.20 1.99
C LEU A 85 -0.83 -5.06 0.87
N VAL A 86 -0.64 -4.65 -0.38
CA VAL A 86 -1.03 -5.43 -1.56
C VAL A 86 0.22 -5.65 -2.40
N GLN A 87 0.52 -6.91 -2.71
CA GLN A 87 1.58 -7.26 -3.66
C GLN A 87 1.02 -8.15 -4.76
N CYS A 88 1.27 -7.77 -6.01
CA CYS A 88 1.06 -8.66 -7.14
C CYS A 88 2.35 -9.39 -7.52
N ARG A 89 2.22 -10.69 -7.76
CA ARG A 89 3.25 -11.51 -8.42
C ARG A 89 2.77 -11.74 -9.86
N HIS A 90 3.24 -10.88 -10.78
CA HIS A 90 2.87 -10.94 -12.19
C HIS A 90 3.59 -12.05 -12.97
N ARG A 91 3.09 -12.26 -14.20
CA ARG A 91 3.39 -13.24 -15.25
C ARG A 91 4.76 -13.91 -15.16
N HIS A 92 4.77 -15.23 -15.43
CA HIS A 92 5.87 -16.20 -15.43
C HIS A 92 5.99 -17.11 -14.20
N VAL A 93 5.33 -16.79 -13.08
CA VAL A 93 5.29 -17.69 -11.91
C VAL A 93 4.02 -18.53 -11.93
N ALA A 94 4.12 -19.76 -12.43
CA ALA A 94 2.99 -20.70 -12.43
C ALA A 94 2.56 -21.09 -11.00
N LYS A 95 3.52 -21.15 -10.07
CA LYS A 95 3.30 -21.53 -8.68
C LYS A 95 4.06 -20.61 -7.72
N VAL A 96 3.33 -19.93 -6.83
CA VAL A 96 3.88 -19.03 -5.80
C VAL A 96 4.07 -19.80 -4.50
N GLY A 97 5.30 -19.80 -3.98
CA GLY A 97 5.69 -20.55 -2.78
C GLY A 97 5.65 -19.75 -1.49
N VAL A 98 6.04 -20.42 -0.40
CA VAL A 98 6.06 -19.90 0.98
C VAL A 98 6.88 -18.61 1.11
N ASP A 99 8.01 -18.52 0.41
CA ASP A 99 8.93 -17.39 0.49
C ASP A 99 8.26 -16.05 0.16
N ALA A 100 7.33 -16.06 -0.81
CA ALA A 100 6.62 -14.84 -1.20
C ALA A 100 5.69 -14.36 -0.07
N VAL A 101 4.95 -15.28 0.55
CA VAL A 101 4.06 -14.98 1.67
C VAL A 101 4.86 -14.54 2.89
N GLN A 102 5.99 -15.19 3.17
CA GLN A 102 6.87 -14.81 4.26
C GLN A 102 7.49 -13.43 4.06
N ALA A 103 7.89 -13.10 2.83
CA ALA A 103 8.41 -11.78 2.49
C ALA A 103 7.34 -10.69 2.73
N LEU A 104 6.10 -10.92 2.27
CA LEU A 104 5.00 -9.99 2.53
C LEU A 104 4.73 -9.83 4.03
N HIS A 105 4.70 -10.95 4.78
CA HIS A 105 4.49 -10.90 6.22
C HIS A 105 5.58 -10.11 6.95
N ARG A 106 6.86 -10.30 6.58
CA ARG A 106 7.97 -9.51 7.15
C ARG A 106 7.80 -8.02 6.87
N GLU A 107 7.35 -7.66 5.66
CA GLU A 107 7.07 -6.26 5.32
C GLU A 107 5.92 -5.70 6.15
N MET A 108 4.85 -6.48 6.34
CA MET A 108 3.72 -6.11 7.21
C MET A 108 4.18 -5.84 8.64
N THR A 109 5.00 -6.73 9.21
CA THR A 109 5.57 -6.51 10.55
C THR A 109 6.44 -5.26 10.61
N ALA A 110 7.25 -5.01 9.58
CA ALA A 110 8.16 -3.86 9.55
C ALA A 110 7.42 -2.51 9.45
N CYS A 111 6.29 -2.45 8.75
CA CYS A 111 5.54 -1.21 8.56
C CYS A 111 4.31 -1.07 9.49
N GLY A 112 4.03 -2.10 10.31
CA GLY A 112 2.87 -2.12 11.20
C GLY A 112 1.54 -2.27 10.46
N ALA A 113 1.53 -2.96 9.32
CA ALA A 113 0.29 -3.27 8.61
C ALA A 113 -0.52 -4.33 9.36
N ASN A 114 -1.83 -4.14 9.38
CA ASN A 114 -2.77 -5.06 10.02
C ASN A 114 -2.96 -6.34 9.20
N GLY A 115 -2.86 -6.26 7.87
CA GLY A 115 -3.08 -7.39 6.98
C GLY A 115 -2.40 -7.23 5.62
N GLY A 116 -2.46 -8.29 4.82
CA GLY A 116 -1.88 -8.32 3.49
C GLY A 116 -2.78 -8.96 2.45
N PHE A 117 -2.59 -8.60 1.19
CA PHE A 117 -3.16 -9.27 0.04
C PHE A 117 -2.04 -9.64 -0.93
N MET A 118 -2.02 -10.90 -1.37
CA MET A 118 -1.14 -11.33 -2.44
C MET A 118 -1.96 -11.77 -3.64
N LEU A 119 -1.71 -11.15 -4.79
CA LEU A 119 -2.42 -11.39 -6.04
C LEU A 119 -1.52 -12.16 -7.00
N THR A 120 -2.07 -13.14 -7.71
CA THR A 120 -1.36 -13.82 -8.80
C THR A 120 -2.32 -14.34 -9.86
N GLU A 121 -1.89 -14.29 -11.13
CA GLU A 121 -2.57 -15.01 -12.24
C GLU A 121 -2.29 -16.53 -12.20
N GLY A 122 -1.24 -16.95 -11.47
CA GLY A 122 -0.87 -18.36 -11.28
C GLY A 122 -1.63 -19.02 -10.13
N ARG A 123 -0.96 -19.94 -9.44
CA ARG A 123 -1.51 -20.64 -8.26
C ARG A 123 -0.58 -20.52 -7.05
N PHE A 124 -1.11 -20.46 -5.85
CA PHE A 124 -0.33 -20.59 -4.61
C PHE A 124 -0.10 -22.05 -4.28
N SER A 125 1.05 -22.35 -3.65
CA SER A 125 1.27 -23.67 -3.09
C SER A 125 0.38 -23.91 -1.87
N ARG A 126 0.18 -25.18 -1.52
CA ARG A 126 -0.60 -25.55 -0.32
C ARG A 126 0.07 -25.02 0.95
N GLU A 127 1.40 -25.06 0.98
CA GLU A 127 2.23 -24.56 2.07
C GLU A 127 2.13 -23.03 2.18
N ALA A 128 2.15 -22.33 1.04
CA ALA A 128 1.95 -20.87 1.01
C ALA A 128 0.55 -20.50 1.53
N THR A 129 -0.47 -21.27 1.17
CA THR A 129 -1.85 -21.09 1.64
C THR A 129 -1.96 -21.33 3.15
N ALA A 130 -1.31 -22.38 3.65
CA ALA A 130 -1.28 -22.67 5.09
C ALA A 130 -0.58 -21.56 5.88
N LEU A 131 0.55 -21.04 5.37
CA LEU A 131 1.24 -19.92 6.00
C LEU A 131 0.37 -18.66 6.00
N ALA A 132 -0.25 -18.32 4.87
CA ALA A 132 -1.07 -17.12 4.71
C ALA A 132 -2.24 -17.08 5.72
N ALA A 133 -2.87 -18.22 5.98
CA ALA A 133 -3.94 -18.35 6.97
C ALA A 133 -3.48 -18.03 8.41
N SER A 134 -2.20 -18.24 8.71
CA SER A 134 -1.62 -17.96 10.04
C SER A 134 -1.09 -16.53 10.22
N CYS A 135 -0.97 -15.75 9.14
CA CYS A 135 -0.27 -14.46 9.18
C CYS A 135 -1.09 -13.27 8.62
N ASN A 136 -2.42 -13.39 8.64
CA ASN A 136 -3.38 -12.38 8.16
C ASN A 136 -3.11 -11.90 6.72
N VAL A 137 -2.66 -12.82 5.87
CA VAL A 137 -2.47 -12.60 4.43
C VAL A 137 -3.61 -13.30 3.69
N ARG A 138 -4.32 -12.54 2.85
CA ARG A 138 -5.31 -13.08 1.91
C ARG A 138 -4.68 -13.33 0.56
N LEU A 139 -4.89 -14.53 0.04
CA LEU A 139 -4.42 -14.95 -1.27
C LEU A 139 -5.54 -14.82 -2.29
N LEU A 140 -5.26 -14.10 -3.39
CA LEU A 140 -6.20 -13.89 -4.48
C LEU A 140 -5.59 -14.48 -5.75
N GLU A 141 -6.14 -15.60 -6.19
CA GLU A 141 -5.77 -16.33 -7.41
C GLU A 141 -7.03 -16.70 -8.21
N GLY A 142 -6.85 -17.06 -9.48
CA GLY A 142 -7.92 -17.61 -10.31
C GLY A 142 -9.24 -16.84 -10.22
N SER A 143 -10.34 -17.53 -9.92
CA SER A 143 -11.67 -16.94 -9.83
C SER A 143 -11.81 -15.85 -8.76
N ALA A 144 -11.05 -15.91 -7.66
CA ALA A 144 -11.07 -14.89 -6.62
C ALA A 144 -10.44 -13.58 -7.12
N LEU A 145 -9.32 -13.68 -7.86
CA LEU A 145 -8.72 -12.52 -8.52
C LEU A 145 -9.66 -11.96 -9.59
N HIS A 146 -10.24 -12.82 -10.42
CA HIS A 146 -11.21 -12.39 -11.43
C HIS A 146 -12.42 -11.69 -10.81
N GLY A 147 -13.00 -12.23 -9.73
CA GLY A 147 -14.12 -11.61 -9.03
C GLY A 147 -13.77 -10.24 -8.44
N LEU A 148 -12.55 -10.07 -7.89
CA LEU A 148 -12.04 -8.76 -7.47
C LEU A 148 -12.05 -7.79 -8.66
N LEU A 149 -11.46 -8.18 -9.79
CA LEU A 149 -11.30 -7.31 -10.95
C LEU A 149 -12.62 -7.03 -11.69
N GLU A 150 -13.53 -8.00 -11.79
CA GLU A 150 -14.83 -7.81 -12.43
C GLU A 150 -15.68 -6.76 -11.74
N SER A 151 -15.50 -6.59 -10.43
CA SER A 151 -16.13 -5.51 -9.69
C SER A 151 -15.86 -4.13 -10.28
N THR A 152 -14.83 -3.96 -11.13
CA THR A 152 -14.44 -2.70 -11.79
C THR A 152 -15.04 -2.49 -13.17
N ARG A 153 -15.47 -3.57 -13.86
CA ARG A 153 -16.04 -3.43 -15.19
C ARG A 153 -17.33 -2.62 -15.10
N PRO A 154 -17.56 -1.63 -15.98
CA PRO A 154 -18.86 -0.97 -16.06
C PRO A 154 -19.90 -2.04 -16.39
N LYS A 155 -21.04 -2.05 -15.67
CA LYS A 155 -22.22 -2.82 -16.09
C LYS A 155 -22.55 -2.35 -17.52
N ARG A 156 -22.21 -3.14 -18.53
CA ARG A 156 -22.77 -2.98 -19.86
C ARG A 156 -24.26 -3.24 -19.71
N HIS A 157 -25.05 -2.17 -19.64
CA HIS A 157 -26.49 -2.28 -19.91
C HIS A 157 -26.58 -2.72 -21.37
N GLY A 158 -27.08 -3.94 -21.56
CA GLY A 158 -27.39 -4.47 -22.89
C GLY A 158 -28.37 -3.54 -23.59
N ALA A 159 -28.10 -3.29 -24.87
CA ALA A 159 -29.04 -2.69 -25.80
C ALA A 159 -30.21 -3.64 -26.07
#